data_AF-A0A3L6ZK22-F1
#
_entry.id   AF-A0A3L6ZK22-F1
#
_cell.length_a   1.000
_cell.length_b   1.000
_cell.length_c   1.000
_cell.angle_alpha   90.00
_cell.angle_beta   90.00
_cell.angle_gamma   90.00
#
_symmetry.space_group_name_H-M   'P 1'
#
loop_
_entity.id
_entity.type
_entity.pdbx_description
1 polymer ?
#
loop_
_entity_poly.entity_id
_entity_poly.type
_entity_poly.pdbx_seq_one_letter_code
_entity_poly.pdbx_strand_id
1 'polypeptide(L)'
;MRLIRATIPAVVAALLWWASGGLELLGRQTLSGPVRHILAIVAPETIPVQELTAPAPWAFIMIALSMLAIFAAYAALAALVGRQQPGNTATAFAAYWMCAVASGFLVPAIPVVIELVNAVVQQQAPFGLVGERVAGAAQWGLLIGWIPALVAVALDSAGRPERRVFTRRMVAIPAIVLFLLAAVGLTVASPLALAAVQAQIPTEPVAEPAPVGTPVPQVAPGEWQIDPRWCTSGQLEMTAGEPDAALGSRALVIRATNVSDAPCIVESYPDVAFADEYSNALDVSVDHGGAMLSDDPGVTRIEVQPGASVVSTLAWSAMPTQGLDAAGWLHVASHHGAKRQMVHIDTDITGGTVTVTAWALLIG
;
A
#
# COMPACT_ATOMS: atom_id res chain seq x y z
N MET A 1 47.34 7.20 -8.84
CA MET A 1 47.17 5.80 -8.35
C MET A 1 46.64 5.67 -6.93
N ARG A 2 47.11 6.43 -5.92
CA ARG A 2 46.65 6.26 -4.52
C ARG A 2 45.20 6.68 -4.27
N LEU A 3 44.80 7.84 -4.81
CA LEU A 3 43.43 8.32 -4.72
C LEU A 3 42.45 7.30 -5.33
N ILE A 4 42.82 6.75 -6.49
CA ILE A 4 42.06 5.73 -7.22
C ILE A 4 41.82 4.49 -6.34
N ARG A 5 42.86 3.97 -5.66
CA ARG A 5 42.68 2.80 -4.76
C ARG A 5 41.75 3.11 -3.58
N ALA A 6 41.78 4.34 -3.05
CA ALA A 6 40.91 4.73 -1.95
C ALA A 6 39.44 4.86 -2.37
N THR A 7 39.17 5.20 -3.64
CA THR A 7 37.80 5.42 -4.15
C THR A 7 37.17 4.18 -4.79
N ILE A 8 37.95 3.19 -5.23
CA ILE A 8 37.41 1.98 -5.87
C ILE A 8 36.30 1.30 -5.02
N PRO A 9 36.47 1.05 -3.71
CA PRO A 9 35.41 0.44 -2.89
C PRO A 9 34.11 1.26 -2.88
N ALA A 10 34.23 2.58 -2.85
CA ALA A 10 33.08 3.48 -2.89
C ALA A 10 32.38 3.47 -4.27
N VAL A 11 33.14 3.36 -5.37
CA VAL A 11 32.56 3.18 -6.72
C VAL A 11 31.80 1.86 -6.80
N VAL A 12 32.38 0.78 -6.27
CA VAL A 12 31.72 -0.53 -6.22
C VAL A 12 30.42 -0.46 -5.43
N ALA A 13 30.43 0.21 -4.26
CA ALA A 13 29.22 0.43 -3.48
C ALA A 13 28.14 1.19 -4.27
N ALA A 14 28.50 2.26 -4.97
CA ALA A 14 27.56 3.05 -5.78
C ALA A 14 26.97 2.28 -6.96
N LEU A 15 27.78 1.44 -7.64
CA LEU A 15 27.30 0.60 -8.74
C LEU A 15 26.34 -0.49 -8.25
N LEU A 16 26.66 -1.14 -7.14
CA LEU A 16 25.79 -2.15 -6.53
C LEU A 16 24.48 -1.54 -5.98
N TRP A 17 24.55 -0.31 -5.49
CA TRP A 17 23.38 0.45 -5.05
C TRP A 17 22.42 0.74 -6.20
N TRP A 18 22.95 1.23 -7.32
CA TRP A 18 22.17 1.44 -8.55
C TRP A 18 21.62 0.15 -9.13
N ALA A 19 22.45 -0.91 -9.18
CA ALA A 19 22.03 -2.22 -9.69
C ALA A 19 20.87 -2.81 -8.87
N SER A 20 20.89 -2.64 -7.53
CA SER A 20 19.80 -3.08 -6.65
C SER A 20 18.48 -2.39 -7.01
N GLY A 21 18.49 -1.05 -7.14
CA GLY A 21 17.30 -0.29 -7.51
C GLY A 21 16.79 -0.61 -8.91
N GLY A 22 17.69 -0.83 -9.87
CA GLY A 22 17.33 -1.28 -11.22
C GLY A 22 16.73 -2.68 -11.25
N LEU A 23 17.25 -3.61 -10.45
CA LEU A 23 16.76 -4.98 -10.38
C LEU A 23 15.36 -5.03 -9.76
N GLU A 24 15.11 -4.25 -8.71
CA GLU A 24 13.78 -4.10 -8.10
C GLU A 24 12.77 -3.51 -9.10
N LEU A 25 13.15 -2.46 -9.84
CA LEU A 25 12.30 -1.88 -10.88
C LEU A 25 11.94 -2.91 -11.96
N LEU A 26 12.93 -3.63 -12.49
CA LEU A 26 12.71 -4.68 -13.48
C LEU A 26 11.83 -5.80 -12.91
N GLY A 27 12.05 -6.17 -11.65
CA GLY A 27 11.25 -7.17 -10.94
C GLY A 27 9.78 -6.78 -10.84
N ARG A 28 9.48 -5.53 -10.53
CA ARG A 28 8.09 -5.03 -10.49
C ARG A 28 7.42 -5.02 -11.85
N GLN A 29 8.17 -4.82 -12.93
CA GLN A 29 7.63 -4.78 -14.29
C GLN A 29 7.44 -6.17 -14.91
N THR A 30 8.26 -7.16 -14.53
CA THR A 30 8.34 -8.44 -15.24
C THR A 30 7.92 -9.65 -14.43
N LEU A 31 7.94 -9.60 -13.09
CA LEU A 31 7.71 -10.75 -12.22
C LEU A 31 6.39 -10.62 -11.46
N SER A 32 5.67 -11.74 -11.31
CA SER A 32 4.44 -11.84 -10.53
C SER A 32 4.64 -12.66 -9.23
N GLY A 33 3.82 -12.35 -8.22
CA GLY A 33 3.67 -13.16 -7.01
C GLY A 33 4.95 -13.38 -6.18
N PRO A 34 5.28 -14.63 -5.80
CA PRO A 34 6.30 -14.94 -4.78
C PRO A 34 7.74 -14.65 -5.23
N VAL A 35 8.03 -14.72 -6.53
CA VAL A 35 9.39 -14.45 -7.05
C VAL A 35 9.78 -12.98 -6.82
N ARG A 36 8.82 -12.07 -6.99
CA ARG A 36 9.01 -10.65 -6.68
C ARG A 36 9.35 -10.42 -5.20
N HIS A 37 8.71 -11.17 -4.29
CA HIS A 37 8.98 -11.05 -2.86
C HIS A 37 10.39 -11.52 -2.50
N ILE A 38 10.86 -12.62 -3.09
CA ILE A 38 12.23 -13.08 -2.92
C ILE A 38 13.23 -12.05 -3.47
N LEU A 39 12.93 -11.46 -4.63
CA LEU A 39 13.80 -10.44 -5.23
C LEU A 39 13.92 -9.20 -4.33
N ALA A 40 12.81 -8.73 -3.76
CA ALA A 40 12.80 -7.59 -2.85
C ALA A 40 13.62 -7.84 -1.57
N ILE A 41 13.75 -9.11 -1.14
CA ILE A 41 14.63 -9.47 -0.02
C ILE A 41 16.10 -9.36 -0.44
N VAL A 42 16.47 -9.85 -1.62
CA VAL A 42 17.87 -9.95 -2.07
C VAL A 42 18.40 -8.61 -2.60
N ALA A 43 17.57 -7.86 -3.33
CA ALA A 43 17.87 -6.56 -3.91
C ALA A 43 16.83 -5.55 -3.42
N PRO A 44 16.94 -5.12 -2.15
CA PRO A 44 15.98 -4.19 -1.59
C PRO A 44 15.96 -2.86 -2.35
N GLU A 45 14.85 -2.15 -2.21
CA GLU A 45 14.59 -0.85 -2.84
C GLU A 45 15.56 0.21 -2.27
N THR A 46 16.64 0.46 -3.02
CA THR A 46 17.66 1.47 -2.66
C THR A 46 17.30 2.87 -3.15
N ILE A 47 16.57 2.95 -4.26
CA ILE A 47 16.01 4.18 -4.82
C ILE A 47 14.51 3.94 -4.97
N PRO A 48 13.64 4.80 -4.40
CA PRO A 48 12.21 4.66 -4.55
C PRO A 48 11.80 4.48 -6.01
N VAL A 49 11.00 3.47 -6.31
CA VAL A 49 10.58 3.12 -7.68
C VAL A 49 9.87 4.28 -8.36
N GLN A 50 9.07 5.03 -7.59
CA GLN A 50 8.39 6.24 -8.07
C GLN A 50 9.37 7.29 -8.63
N GLU A 51 10.54 7.43 -8.00
CA GLU A 51 11.60 8.36 -8.43
C GLU A 51 12.34 7.83 -9.67
N LEU A 52 12.51 6.51 -9.78
CA LEU A 52 13.13 5.86 -10.95
C LEU A 52 12.23 5.90 -12.18
N THR A 53 10.91 5.89 -12.00
CA THR A 53 9.92 6.00 -13.08
C THR A 53 9.61 7.45 -13.46
N ALA A 54 10.19 8.44 -12.79
CA ALA A 54 9.95 9.83 -13.08
C ALA A 54 10.41 10.21 -14.50
N PRO A 55 9.66 11.07 -15.22
CA PRO A 55 10.03 11.45 -16.57
C PRO A 55 11.39 12.15 -16.62
N ALA A 56 12.03 12.07 -17.78
CA ALA A 56 13.28 12.79 -18.00
C ALA A 56 13.08 14.30 -17.73
N PRO A 57 14.02 14.96 -17.04
CA PRO A 57 15.35 14.46 -16.62
C PRO A 57 15.39 13.82 -15.22
N TRP A 58 14.26 13.74 -14.50
CA TRP A 58 14.24 13.48 -13.07
C TRP A 58 14.80 12.12 -12.66
N ALA A 59 14.44 11.04 -13.37
CA ALA A 59 15.01 9.72 -13.07
C ALA A 59 16.55 9.72 -13.12
N PHE A 60 17.16 10.38 -14.11
CA PHE A 60 18.61 10.48 -14.23
C PHE A 60 19.24 11.30 -13.10
N ILE A 61 18.58 12.39 -12.70
CA ILE A 61 19.02 13.23 -11.58
C ILE A 61 18.98 12.42 -10.28
N MET A 62 17.90 11.68 -10.02
CA MET A 62 17.74 10.88 -8.81
C MET A 62 18.76 9.74 -8.73
N ILE A 63 18.99 9.03 -9.84
CA ILE A 63 20.05 8.02 -9.94
C ILE A 63 21.42 8.64 -9.64
N ALA A 64 21.76 9.76 -10.29
CA ALA A 64 23.05 10.40 -10.13
C ALA A 64 23.28 10.88 -8.69
N LEU A 65 22.29 11.54 -8.08
CA LEU A 65 22.37 12.03 -6.70
C LEU A 65 22.46 10.88 -5.70
N SER A 66 21.68 9.81 -5.88
CA SER A 66 21.70 8.65 -4.99
C SER A 66 23.04 7.90 -5.05
N MET A 67 23.57 7.67 -6.26
CA MET A 67 24.91 7.09 -6.46
C MET A 67 26.01 7.98 -5.86
N LEU A 68 25.90 9.30 -6.00
CA LEU A 68 26.85 10.24 -5.44
C LEU A 68 26.81 10.23 -3.90
N ALA A 69 25.61 10.17 -3.31
CA ALA A 69 25.41 10.12 -1.87
C ALA A 69 26.03 8.86 -1.26
N ILE A 70 25.74 7.67 -1.82
CA ILE A 70 26.31 6.41 -1.29
C ILE A 70 27.83 6.33 -1.48
N PHE A 71 28.35 6.81 -2.62
CA PHE A 71 29.79 6.91 -2.87
C PHE A 71 30.47 7.78 -1.81
N ALA A 72 29.93 8.98 -1.58
CA ALA A 72 30.50 9.97 -0.69
C ALA A 72 30.41 9.54 0.78
N ALA A 73 29.27 8.97 1.21
CA ALA A 73 29.08 8.42 2.55
C ALA A 73 30.08 7.29 2.84
N TYR A 74 30.19 6.33 1.91
CA TYR A 74 31.10 5.19 2.08
C TYR A 74 32.56 5.66 2.12
N ALA A 75 32.96 6.53 1.18
CA ALA A 75 34.32 7.06 1.13
C ALA A 75 34.69 7.83 2.42
N ALA A 76 33.76 8.63 2.96
CA ALA A 76 33.95 9.35 4.22
C ALA A 76 34.16 8.38 5.40
N LEU A 77 33.25 7.41 5.57
CA LEU A 77 33.32 6.44 6.67
C LEU A 77 34.56 5.54 6.58
N ALA A 78 34.88 5.03 5.40
CA ALA A 78 36.07 4.23 5.17
C ALA A 78 37.37 5.02 5.46
N ALA A 79 37.40 6.31 5.10
CA ALA A 79 38.52 7.19 5.42
C ALA A 79 38.67 7.44 6.93
N LEU A 80 37.56 7.51 7.67
CA LEU A 80 37.54 7.68 9.13
C LEU A 80 37.98 6.41 9.88
N VAL A 81 37.37 5.26 9.57
CA VAL A 81 37.73 3.95 10.14
C VAL A 81 39.19 3.63 9.92
N GLY A 82 39.65 3.92 8.70
CA GLY A 82 41.03 3.78 8.28
C GLY A 82 42.12 4.45 9.12
N ARG A 83 41.73 5.40 9.98
CA ARG A 83 42.67 6.10 10.88
C ARG A 83 43.08 5.22 12.04
N GLN A 84 42.24 4.27 12.44
CA GLN A 84 42.56 3.25 13.42
C GLN A 84 43.12 2.05 12.64
N GLN A 85 44.37 1.64 12.91
CA GLN A 85 44.92 0.45 12.25
C GLN A 85 44.14 -0.77 12.77
N PRO A 86 43.34 -1.46 11.94
CA PRO A 86 42.72 -2.70 12.37
C PRO A 86 43.82 -3.73 12.63
N GLY A 87 43.82 -4.35 13.80
CA GLY A 87 44.87 -5.30 14.20
C GLY A 87 44.89 -6.57 13.34
N ASN A 88 43.75 -6.99 12.78
CA ASN A 88 43.63 -8.17 11.92
C ASN A 88 42.73 -7.90 10.69
N THR A 89 42.89 -8.67 9.62
CA THR A 89 42.09 -8.61 8.38
C THR A 89 40.59 -8.79 8.65
N ALA A 90 40.21 -9.66 9.58
CA ALA A 90 38.81 -9.85 10.00
C ALA A 90 38.21 -8.56 10.61
N THR A 91 38.97 -7.87 11.46
CA THR A 91 38.53 -6.59 12.05
C THR A 91 38.44 -5.48 11.00
N ALA A 92 39.34 -5.48 10.01
CA ALA A 92 39.30 -4.53 8.90
C ALA A 92 38.06 -4.77 8.02
N PHE A 93 37.79 -6.03 7.68
CA PHE A 93 36.62 -6.43 6.91
C PHE A 93 35.33 -6.01 7.62
N ALA A 94 35.16 -6.36 8.90
CA ALA A 94 33.98 -6.00 9.67
C ALA A 94 33.78 -4.48 9.72
N ALA A 95 34.85 -3.70 9.90
CA ALA A 95 34.76 -2.25 9.93
C ALA A 95 34.35 -1.64 8.57
N TYR A 96 34.91 -2.13 7.46
CA TYR A 96 34.51 -1.68 6.11
C TYR A 96 33.11 -2.15 5.71
N TRP A 97 32.67 -3.31 6.19
CA TRP A 97 31.30 -3.78 5.99
C TRP A 97 30.30 -2.91 6.77
N MET A 98 30.61 -2.58 8.02
CA MET A 98 29.81 -1.63 8.80
C MET A 98 29.76 -0.23 8.17
N CYS A 99 30.80 0.19 7.44
CA CYS A 99 30.73 1.41 6.64
C CYS A 99 29.67 1.32 5.53
N ALA A 100 29.53 0.15 4.86
CA ALA A 100 28.48 -0.06 3.86
C ALA A 100 27.08 -0.03 4.48
N VAL A 101 26.89 -0.72 5.61
CA VAL A 101 25.63 -0.72 6.38
C VAL A 101 25.24 0.71 6.79
N ALA A 102 26.16 1.44 7.41
CA ALA A 102 25.92 2.82 7.83
C ALA A 102 25.65 3.76 6.64
N SER A 103 26.35 3.58 5.51
CA SER A 103 26.10 4.38 4.31
C SER A 103 24.70 4.12 3.74
N GLY A 104 24.29 2.84 3.65
CA GLY A 104 22.96 2.46 3.19
C GLY A 104 21.84 3.01 4.08
N PHE A 105 22.06 3.10 5.39
CA PHE A 105 21.14 3.76 6.31
C PHE A 105 21.11 5.29 6.15
N LEU A 106 22.28 5.94 6.07
CA LEU A 106 22.40 7.39 6.10
C LEU A 106 21.80 8.08 4.87
N VAL A 107 21.91 7.48 3.68
CA VAL A 107 21.42 8.07 2.42
C VAL A 107 19.91 8.35 2.46
N PRO A 108 19.03 7.38 2.77
CA PRO A 108 17.58 7.64 2.88
C PRO A 108 17.17 8.29 4.20
N ALA A 109 17.97 8.18 5.27
CA ALA A 109 17.60 8.77 6.57
C ALA A 109 17.50 10.30 6.52
N ILE A 110 18.31 10.98 5.70
CA ILE A 110 18.28 12.46 5.62
C ILE A 110 16.95 13.01 5.10
N PRO A 111 16.44 12.61 3.92
CA PRO A 111 15.14 13.08 3.44
C PRO A 111 14.02 12.71 4.41
N VAL A 112 14.08 11.51 5.00
CA VAL A 112 13.12 11.06 6.02
C VAL A 112 13.11 11.96 7.26
N VAL A 113 14.27 12.37 7.79
CA VAL A 113 14.34 13.28 8.93
C VAL A 113 13.79 14.65 8.58
N ILE A 114 14.04 15.14 7.36
CA ILE A 114 13.49 16.43 6.91
C ILE A 114 11.97 16.36 6.76
N GLU A 115 11.44 15.28 6.19
CA GLU A 115 9.99 15.01 6.13
C GLU A 115 9.38 14.97 7.54
N LEU A 116 10.03 14.27 8.47
CA LEU A 116 9.58 14.19 9.86
C LEU A 116 9.55 15.57 10.53
N VAL A 117 10.59 16.37 10.35
CA VAL A 117 10.65 17.75 10.87
C VAL A 117 9.53 18.59 10.27
N ASN A 118 9.29 18.50 8.97
CA ASN A 118 8.21 19.23 8.31
C ASN A 118 6.83 18.79 8.80
N ALA A 119 6.60 17.49 8.98
CA ALA A 119 5.35 16.96 9.53
C ALA A 119 5.08 17.47 10.96
N VAL A 120 6.11 17.49 11.80
CA VAL A 120 6.04 18.05 13.17
C VAL A 120 5.71 19.54 13.13
N VAL A 121 6.38 20.30 12.26
CA VAL A 121 6.11 21.75 12.08
C VAL A 121 4.67 22.00 11.61
N GLN A 122 4.12 21.11 10.78
CA GLN A 122 2.75 21.18 10.25
C GLN A 122 1.69 20.53 11.15
N GLN A 123 2.06 20.01 12.33
CA GLN A 123 1.16 19.28 13.25
C GLN A 123 0.45 18.08 12.60
N GLN A 124 1.08 17.46 11.61
CA GLN A 124 0.59 16.24 10.97
C GLN A 124 1.20 15.01 11.66
N ALA A 125 0.43 13.93 11.76
CA ALA A 125 0.89 12.71 12.40
C ALA A 125 1.73 11.85 11.42
N PRO A 126 3.04 11.67 11.65
CA PRO A 126 3.94 11.01 10.71
C PRO A 126 3.90 9.49 10.92
N PHE A 127 2.83 8.81 10.48
CA PHE A 127 2.68 7.37 10.70
C PHE A 127 2.93 6.54 9.42
N GLY A 128 3.70 5.45 9.56
CA GLY A 128 3.77 4.32 8.63
C GLY A 128 5.04 4.24 7.77
N LEU A 129 5.29 5.23 6.91
CA LEU A 129 6.19 5.06 5.74
C LEU A 129 7.69 5.27 6.01
N VAL A 130 8.02 5.90 7.13
CA VAL A 130 9.40 6.29 7.48
C VAL A 130 10.27 5.07 7.81
N GLY A 131 9.71 4.07 8.49
CA GLY A 131 10.45 2.89 8.93
C GLY A 131 10.88 1.98 7.78
N GLU A 132 9.99 1.78 6.80
CA GLU A 132 10.22 0.82 5.71
C GLU A 132 11.35 1.25 4.78
N ARG A 133 11.40 2.54 4.39
CA ARG A 133 12.46 3.07 3.51
C ARG A 133 13.85 2.92 4.12
N VAL A 134 13.98 3.23 5.41
CA VAL A 134 15.26 3.17 6.11
C VAL A 134 15.67 1.71 6.38
N ALA A 135 14.70 0.85 6.73
CA ALA A 135 14.96 -0.56 6.97
C ALA A 135 15.43 -1.29 5.70
N GLY A 136 14.75 -1.10 4.56
CA GLY A 136 15.13 -1.74 3.29
C GLY A 136 16.52 -1.34 2.83
N ALA A 137 16.88 -0.06 2.97
CA ALA A 137 18.19 0.43 2.62
C ALA A 137 19.32 -0.01 3.57
N ALA A 138 19.04 -0.16 4.87
CA ALA A 138 19.98 -0.76 5.80
C ALA A 138 20.21 -2.25 5.51
N GLN A 139 19.14 -2.97 5.14
CA GLN A 139 19.19 -4.37 4.69
C GLN A 139 20.10 -4.54 3.46
N TRP A 140 20.12 -3.58 2.53
CA TRP A 140 21.07 -3.58 1.41
C TRP A 140 22.52 -3.69 1.89
N GLY A 141 22.89 -2.87 2.87
CA GLY A 141 24.26 -2.86 3.40
C GLY A 141 24.63 -4.16 4.13
N LEU A 142 23.65 -4.81 4.76
CA LEU A 142 23.85 -6.14 5.38
C LEU A 142 24.05 -7.22 4.30
N LEU A 143 23.21 -7.26 3.27
CA LEU A 143 23.21 -8.33 2.27
C LEU A 143 24.30 -8.18 1.21
N ILE A 144 24.58 -6.96 0.75
CA ILE A 144 25.43 -6.68 -0.41
C ILE A 144 26.70 -5.91 0.01
N GLY A 145 26.68 -5.22 1.16
CA GLY A 145 27.78 -4.38 1.62
C GLY A 145 29.09 -5.10 1.93
N TRP A 146 29.10 -6.43 1.99
CA TRP A 146 30.33 -7.22 2.15
C TRP A 146 31.23 -7.16 0.91
N ILE A 147 30.67 -6.95 -0.29
CA ILE A 147 31.44 -6.86 -1.55
C ILE A 147 32.41 -5.67 -1.54
N PRO A 148 31.97 -4.40 -1.35
CA PRO A 148 32.89 -3.27 -1.27
C PRO A 148 33.87 -3.40 -0.09
N ALA A 149 33.46 -4.05 1.00
CA ALA A 149 34.34 -4.32 2.14
C ALA A 149 35.50 -5.27 1.78
N LEU A 150 35.24 -6.37 1.05
CA LEU A 150 36.29 -7.26 0.56
C LEU A 150 37.25 -6.53 -0.37
N VAL A 151 36.73 -5.69 -1.27
CA VAL A 151 37.54 -4.87 -2.18
C VAL A 151 38.44 -3.91 -1.39
N ALA A 152 37.91 -3.26 -0.35
CA ALA A 152 38.68 -2.38 0.53
C ALA A 152 39.83 -3.13 1.24
N VAL A 153 39.55 -4.30 1.82
CA VAL A 153 40.56 -5.13 2.50
C VAL A 153 41.64 -5.62 1.53
N ALA A 154 41.25 -6.07 0.32
CA ALA A 154 42.19 -6.53 -0.70
C ALA A 154 43.12 -5.40 -1.19
N LEU A 155 42.61 -4.18 -1.32
CA LEU A 155 43.41 -3.02 -1.70
C LEU A 155 44.34 -2.55 -0.57
N ASP A 156 43.90 -2.65 0.69
CA ASP A 156 44.68 -2.28 1.87
C ASP A 156 45.80 -3.29 2.18
N SER A 157 45.58 -4.59 1.96
CA SER A 157 46.60 -5.63 2.13
C SER A 157 47.72 -5.51 1.09
N ALA A 158 47.41 -5.03 -0.11
CA ALA A 158 48.39 -4.78 -1.17
C ALA A 158 49.22 -3.49 -1.00
N GLY A 159 48.96 -2.66 0.02
CA GLY A 159 49.58 -1.34 0.20
C GLY A 159 50.65 -1.26 1.30
N ARG A 160 51.81 -0.65 1.02
CA ARG A 160 52.87 -0.43 2.03
C ARG A 160 52.40 0.47 3.20
N PRO A 161 52.79 0.19 4.47
CA PRO A 161 52.24 0.82 5.67
C PRO A 161 52.66 2.29 5.91
N GLU A 162 53.84 2.73 5.44
CA GLU A 162 54.49 3.97 5.92
C GLU A 162 53.88 5.32 5.48
N ARG A 163 52.82 5.36 4.65
CA ARG A 163 52.25 6.65 4.17
C ARG A 163 50.73 6.80 4.32
N ARG A 164 50.13 6.09 5.29
CA ARG A 164 48.66 5.97 5.41
C ARG A 164 47.93 7.16 6.05
N VAL A 165 48.58 8.00 6.86
CA VAL A 165 47.88 9.00 7.70
C VAL A 165 47.47 10.27 6.93
N PHE A 166 48.35 10.84 6.11
CA PHE A 166 48.10 12.14 5.45
C PHE A 166 47.01 12.06 4.37
N THR A 167 46.97 10.96 3.62
CA THR A 167 46.04 10.78 2.50
C THR A 167 44.58 10.64 2.95
N ARG A 168 44.30 10.14 4.16
CA ARG A 168 42.92 9.87 4.62
C ARG A 168 42.15 11.12 5.03
N ARG A 169 42.80 12.12 5.65
CA ARG A 169 42.14 13.41 5.96
C ARG A 169 41.76 14.19 4.69
N MET A 170 42.60 14.12 3.66
CA MET A 170 42.34 14.76 2.37
C MET A 170 41.14 14.16 1.62
N VAL A 171 40.73 12.93 1.94
CA VAL A 171 39.55 12.27 1.32
C VAL A 171 38.30 12.47 2.17
N ALA A 172 38.41 12.40 3.50
CA ALA A 172 37.24 12.45 4.38
C ALA A 172 36.45 13.76 4.27
N ILE A 173 37.13 14.92 4.31
CA ILE A 173 36.47 16.23 4.26
C ILE A 173 35.70 16.44 2.94
N PRO A 174 36.31 16.29 1.75
CA PRO A 174 35.56 16.47 0.50
C PRO A 174 34.46 15.42 0.33
N ALA A 175 34.65 14.19 0.81
CA ALA A 175 33.61 13.17 0.80
C ALA A 175 32.40 13.55 1.67
N ILE A 176 32.62 14.10 2.88
CA ILE A 176 31.54 14.58 3.74
C ILE A 176 30.79 15.75 3.08
N VAL A 177 31.51 16.72 2.52
CA VAL A 177 30.89 17.86 1.82
C VAL A 177 30.07 17.38 0.63
N LEU A 178 30.61 16.46 -0.17
CA LEU A 178 29.92 15.88 -1.33
C LEU A 178 28.66 15.10 -0.91
N PHE A 179 28.72 14.36 0.19
CA PHE A 179 27.58 13.65 0.75
C PHE A 179 26.47 14.62 1.15
N LEU A 180 26.81 15.70 1.87
CA LEU A 180 25.83 16.72 2.27
C LEU A 180 25.19 17.39 1.06
N LEU A 181 25.97 17.74 0.04
CA LEU A 181 25.45 18.32 -1.21
C LEU A 181 24.51 17.36 -1.94
N ALA A 182 24.89 16.08 -2.05
CA ALA A 182 24.04 15.07 -2.68
C ALA A 182 22.74 14.85 -1.90
N ALA A 183 22.82 14.81 -0.57
CA ALA A 183 21.65 14.67 0.30
C ALA A 183 20.70 15.86 0.19
N VAL A 184 21.23 17.09 0.20
CA VAL A 184 20.41 18.29 -0.08
C VAL A 184 19.80 18.21 -1.47
N GLY A 185 20.57 17.80 -2.48
CA GLY A 185 20.06 17.57 -3.83
C GLY A 185 18.88 16.60 -3.86
N LEU A 186 18.97 15.46 -3.18
CA LEU A 186 17.89 14.47 -3.08
C LEU A 186 16.64 15.08 -2.43
N THR A 187 16.81 15.84 -1.35
CA THR A 187 15.68 16.46 -0.62
C THR A 187 14.93 17.49 -1.47
N VAL A 188 15.63 18.18 -2.37
CA VAL A 188 15.02 19.17 -3.27
C VAL A 188 14.45 18.49 -4.52
N ALA A 189 15.14 17.49 -5.07
CA ALA A 189 14.76 16.84 -6.31
C ALA A 189 13.60 15.84 -6.16
N SER A 190 13.48 15.16 -5.01
CA SER A 190 12.43 14.17 -4.77
C SER A 190 11.00 14.73 -4.95
N PRO A 191 10.59 15.86 -4.32
CA PRO A 191 9.25 16.41 -4.53
C PRO A 191 9.01 16.87 -5.98
N LEU A 192 10.05 17.35 -6.67
CA LEU A 192 9.95 17.76 -8.07
C LEU A 192 9.79 16.56 -9.01
N ALA A 193 10.49 15.46 -8.74
CA ALA A 193 10.34 14.20 -9.46
C ALA A 193 8.93 13.61 -9.27
N LEU A 194 8.41 13.62 -8.04
CA LEU A 194 7.05 13.17 -7.74
C LEU A 194 5.99 14.05 -8.43
N ALA A 195 6.14 15.37 -8.37
CA ALA A 195 5.25 16.29 -9.09
C ALA A 195 5.27 16.03 -10.61
N ALA A 196 6.44 15.70 -11.17
CA ALA A 196 6.57 15.37 -12.58
C ALA A 196 5.88 14.04 -12.95
N VAL A 197 5.96 13.02 -12.08
CA VAL A 197 5.17 11.78 -12.25
C VAL A 197 3.68 12.10 -12.23
N GLN A 198 3.23 12.89 -11.25
CA GLN A 198 1.82 13.24 -11.11
C GLN A 198 1.28 14.01 -12.32
N ALA A 199 2.09 14.90 -12.90
CA ALA A 199 1.73 15.67 -14.09
C ALA A 199 1.55 14.78 -15.36
N GLN A 200 2.04 13.54 -15.34
CA GLN A 200 1.84 12.60 -16.44
C GLN A 200 0.56 11.77 -16.28
N ILE A 201 -0.04 11.76 -15.10
CA ILE A 201 -1.33 11.08 -14.90
C ILE A 201 -2.36 11.90 -15.68
N PRO A 202 -3.01 11.32 -16.71
CA PRO A 202 -4.00 12.04 -17.50
C PRO A 202 -5.08 12.59 -16.57
N THR A 203 -5.24 13.90 -16.58
CA THR A 203 -6.30 14.59 -15.81
C THR A 203 -7.62 14.62 -16.58
N GLU A 204 -7.61 14.17 -17.84
CA GLU A 204 -8.87 13.92 -18.54
C GLU A 204 -9.64 12.86 -17.75
N PRO A 205 -10.93 13.12 -17.42
CA PRO A 205 -11.78 12.03 -16.96
C PRO A 205 -11.73 10.98 -18.06
N VAL A 206 -11.07 9.85 -17.77
CA VAL A 206 -11.24 8.64 -18.58
C VAL A 206 -12.74 8.53 -18.71
N ALA A 207 -13.25 8.67 -19.93
CA ALA A 207 -14.66 8.48 -20.19
C ALA A 207 -14.96 7.09 -19.64
N GLU A 208 -15.67 7.06 -18.51
CA GLU A 208 -16.03 5.82 -17.84
C GLU A 208 -16.66 4.96 -18.93
N PRO A 209 -16.10 3.76 -19.20
CA PRO A 209 -16.65 2.92 -20.25
C PRO A 209 -18.14 2.81 -19.97
N ALA A 210 -18.96 3.26 -20.92
CA ALA A 210 -20.40 3.25 -20.73
C ALA A 210 -20.78 1.83 -20.27
N PRO A 211 -21.48 1.69 -19.13
CA PRO A 211 -21.75 0.38 -18.55
C PRO A 211 -22.39 -0.48 -19.64
N VAL A 212 -21.71 -1.56 -20.00
CA VAL A 212 -22.11 -2.46 -21.10
C VAL A 212 -23.24 -3.39 -20.64
N GLY A 213 -23.53 -3.42 -19.34
CA GLY A 213 -24.60 -4.21 -18.74
C GLY A 213 -25.87 -3.42 -18.42
N THR A 214 -26.89 -4.17 -17.98
CA THR A 214 -28.16 -3.59 -17.54
C THR A 214 -27.98 -3.04 -16.12
N PRO A 215 -28.28 -1.77 -15.84
CA PRO A 215 -28.16 -1.24 -14.48
C PRO A 215 -29.23 -1.83 -13.57
N VAL A 216 -28.92 -1.94 -12.27
CA VAL A 216 -29.92 -2.34 -11.27
C VAL A 216 -31.00 -1.25 -11.15
N PRO A 217 -32.30 -1.58 -11.26
CA PRO A 217 -33.37 -0.62 -11.03
C PRO A 217 -33.30 -0.02 -9.61
N GLN A 218 -33.44 1.30 -9.51
CA GLN A 218 -33.44 2.01 -8.23
C GLN A 218 -34.61 1.63 -7.31
N VAL A 219 -35.68 1.09 -7.88
CA VAL A 219 -36.87 0.58 -7.18
C VAL A 219 -37.24 -0.75 -7.82
N ALA A 220 -37.61 -1.75 -7.02
CA ALA A 220 -38.11 -3.02 -7.55
C ALA A 220 -39.34 -2.81 -8.47
N PRO A 221 -39.38 -3.46 -9.64
CA PRO A 221 -40.52 -3.36 -10.55
C PRO A 221 -41.75 -4.07 -9.99
N GLY A 222 -42.91 -3.41 -10.03
CA GLY A 222 -44.20 -3.93 -9.56
C GLY A 222 -45.12 -2.82 -9.04
N GLU A 223 -46.37 -3.17 -8.74
CA GLU A 223 -47.31 -2.30 -8.02
C GLU A 223 -47.27 -2.62 -6.53
N TRP A 224 -47.09 -1.60 -5.69
CA TRP A 224 -46.84 -1.76 -4.26
C TRP A 224 -47.78 -0.89 -3.43
N GLN A 225 -48.35 -1.46 -2.37
CA GLN A 225 -49.08 -0.70 -1.37
C GLN A 225 -48.11 -0.24 -0.29
N ILE A 226 -47.79 1.05 -0.29
CA ILE A 226 -46.85 1.66 0.66
C ILE A 226 -47.65 2.26 1.82
N ASP A 227 -47.37 1.82 3.06
CA ASP A 227 -47.87 2.50 4.26
C ASP A 227 -47.02 3.77 4.48
N PRO A 228 -47.63 4.97 4.59
CA PRO A 228 -46.91 6.22 4.82
C PRO A 228 -46.04 6.25 6.09
N ARG A 229 -46.25 5.32 7.03
CA ARG A 229 -45.47 5.20 8.26
C ARG A 229 -44.20 4.36 8.08
N TRP A 230 -44.06 3.67 6.95
CA TRP A 230 -42.88 2.86 6.68
C TRP A 230 -41.64 3.73 6.49
N CYS A 231 -40.49 3.17 6.88
CA CYS A 231 -39.21 3.84 6.75
C CYS A 231 -38.86 4.07 5.28
N THR A 232 -38.69 5.34 4.92
CA THR A 232 -38.25 5.77 3.59
C THR A 232 -36.72 5.71 3.45
N SER A 233 -36.22 5.78 2.21
CA SER A 233 -34.78 5.77 1.93
C SER A 233 -34.02 6.96 2.51
N GLY A 234 -34.69 8.05 2.87
CA GLY A 234 -34.08 9.21 3.52
C GLY A 234 -34.05 9.14 5.04
N GLN A 235 -34.72 8.16 5.64
CA GLN A 235 -34.77 7.96 7.09
C GLN A 235 -33.81 6.90 7.58
N LEU A 236 -33.45 5.94 6.72
CA LEU A 236 -32.52 4.86 7.06
C LEU A 236 -31.19 5.07 6.35
N GLU A 237 -30.10 4.77 7.04
CA GLU A 237 -28.78 4.56 6.43
C GLU A 237 -28.49 3.06 6.40
N MET A 238 -28.17 2.55 5.22
CA MET A 238 -27.89 1.12 5.00
C MET A 238 -26.39 0.84 5.04
N THR A 239 -26.00 -0.19 5.77
CA THR A 239 -24.62 -0.68 5.85
C THR A 239 -24.59 -2.20 5.76
N ALA A 240 -23.47 -2.75 5.30
CA ALA A 240 -23.22 -4.18 5.19
C ALA A 240 -21.96 -4.52 6.00
N GLY A 241 -22.02 -5.63 6.73
CA GLY A 241 -20.85 -6.20 7.40
C GLY A 241 -19.95 -7.00 6.44
N GLU A 242 -18.86 -7.54 6.98
CA GLU A 242 -18.04 -8.51 6.25
C GLU A 242 -18.75 -9.87 6.19
N PRO A 243 -18.59 -10.63 5.10
CA PRO A 243 -19.11 -11.99 5.05
C PRO A 243 -18.43 -12.91 6.07
N ASP A 244 -19.23 -13.68 6.80
CA ASP A 244 -18.77 -14.83 7.57
C ASP A 244 -18.88 -16.11 6.72
N ALA A 245 -17.98 -17.06 6.96
CA ALA A 245 -17.81 -18.26 6.17
C ALA A 245 -17.73 -19.51 7.05
N ALA A 246 -18.70 -20.42 6.90
CA ALA A 246 -18.71 -21.69 7.62
C ALA A 246 -19.33 -22.82 6.78
N LEU A 247 -18.66 -23.99 6.78
CA LEU A 247 -19.14 -25.24 6.18
C LEU A 247 -19.63 -25.12 4.71
N GLY A 248 -18.97 -24.27 3.91
CA GLY A 248 -19.33 -24.06 2.50
C GLY A 248 -20.48 -23.07 2.28
N SER A 249 -21.08 -22.54 3.35
CA SER A 249 -22.00 -21.42 3.31
C SER A 249 -21.31 -20.11 3.69
N ARG A 250 -21.97 -19.03 3.32
CA ARG A 250 -21.60 -17.65 3.62
C ARG A 250 -22.81 -16.93 4.19
N ALA A 251 -22.56 -15.95 5.06
CA ALA A 251 -23.59 -15.06 5.54
C ALA A 251 -23.05 -13.63 5.66
N LEU A 252 -23.90 -12.64 5.43
CA LEU A 252 -23.56 -11.23 5.57
C LEU A 252 -24.71 -10.52 6.27
N VAL A 253 -24.39 -9.72 7.28
CA VAL A 253 -25.40 -8.94 8.01
C VAL A 253 -25.53 -7.56 7.39
N ILE A 254 -26.74 -7.22 6.97
CA ILE A 254 -27.17 -5.88 6.59
C ILE A 254 -27.73 -5.19 7.84
N ARG A 255 -27.37 -3.91 8.01
CA ARG A 255 -27.87 -3.05 9.08
C ARG A 255 -28.52 -1.81 8.48
N ALA A 256 -29.74 -1.52 8.92
CA ALA A 256 -30.42 -0.26 8.64
C ALA A 256 -30.53 0.56 9.94
N THR A 257 -29.96 1.76 9.95
CA THR A 257 -29.99 2.68 11.11
C THR A 257 -30.90 3.86 10.81
N ASN A 258 -31.84 4.17 11.71
CA ASN A 258 -32.66 5.37 11.56
C ASN A 258 -31.83 6.62 11.86
N VAL A 259 -31.52 7.40 10.82
CA VAL A 259 -30.74 8.64 10.89
C VAL A 259 -31.63 9.89 10.92
N SER A 260 -32.95 9.71 10.87
CA SER A 260 -33.91 10.81 11.01
C SER A 260 -34.22 11.13 12.48
N ASP A 261 -34.91 12.24 12.69
CA ASP A 261 -35.37 12.72 14.00
C ASP A 261 -36.73 12.14 14.43
N ALA A 262 -37.37 11.32 13.59
CA ALA A 262 -38.67 10.73 13.83
C ALA A 262 -38.62 9.19 13.78
N PRO A 263 -39.45 8.49 14.57
CA PRO A 263 -39.59 7.04 14.45
C PRO A 263 -40.20 6.67 13.09
N CYS A 264 -39.82 5.51 12.57
CA CYS A 264 -40.40 4.93 11.36
C CYS A 264 -40.60 3.42 11.51
N ILE A 265 -41.38 2.82 10.61
CA ILE A 265 -41.76 1.40 10.72
C ILE A 265 -41.06 0.56 9.67
N VAL A 266 -40.57 -0.59 10.08
CA VAL A 266 -40.13 -1.66 9.19
C VAL A 266 -41.01 -2.89 9.45
N GLU A 267 -41.62 -3.43 8.39
CA GLU A 267 -42.57 -4.55 8.48
C GLU A 267 -42.48 -5.39 7.18
N SER A 268 -41.27 -5.86 6.85
CA SER A 268 -41.00 -6.56 5.59
C SER A 268 -39.70 -7.37 5.65
N TYR A 269 -39.40 -8.08 4.56
CA TYR A 269 -38.04 -8.42 4.17
C TYR A 269 -37.39 -7.20 3.51
N PRO A 270 -36.05 -7.03 3.58
CA PRO A 270 -35.36 -6.06 2.73
C PRO A 270 -35.56 -6.42 1.26
N ASP A 271 -35.67 -5.39 0.42
CA ASP A 271 -35.60 -5.55 -1.02
C ASP A 271 -34.14 -5.45 -1.45
N VAL A 272 -33.57 -6.53 -1.99
CA VAL A 272 -32.16 -6.62 -2.35
C VAL A 272 -31.96 -6.94 -3.83
N ALA A 273 -30.90 -6.39 -4.40
CA ALA A 273 -30.39 -6.70 -5.73
C ALA A 273 -28.86 -6.52 -5.75
N PHE A 274 -28.19 -7.17 -6.68
CA PHE A 274 -26.73 -7.23 -6.71
C PHE A 274 -26.18 -6.68 -8.02
N ALA A 275 -25.02 -6.03 -7.94
CA ALA A 275 -24.27 -5.60 -9.11
C ALA A 275 -22.78 -5.90 -8.97
N ASP A 276 -22.12 -6.11 -10.11
CA ASP A 276 -20.66 -6.21 -10.19
C ASP A 276 -19.97 -4.88 -9.85
N GLU A 277 -18.64 -4.86 -9.78
CA GLU A 277 -17.86 -3.64 -9.49
C GLU A 277 -18.15 -2.46 -10.44
N TYR A 278 -18.66 -2.74 -11.65
CA TYR A 278 -19.02 -1.76 -12.68
C TYR A 278 -20.51 -1.39 -12.68
N SER A 279 -21.25 -1.77 -11.62
CA SER A 279 -22.69 -1.52 -11.45
C SER A 279 -23.60 -2.21 -12.48
N ASN A 280 -23.15 -3.29 -13.11
CA ASN A 280 -24.01 -4.14 -13.94
C ASN A 280 -24.80 -5.11 -13.06
N ALA A 281 -26.11 -5.19 -13.27
CA ALA A 281 -26.98 -6.07 -12.51
C ALA A 281 -26.60 -7.55 -12.70
N LEU A 282 -26.52 -8.27 -11.59
CA LEU A 282 -26.34 -9.72 -11.57
C LEU A 282 -27.69 -10.43 -11.49
N ASP A 283 -27.81 -11.56 -12.17
CA ASP A 283 -28.99 -12.42 -12.13
C ASP A 283 -28.96 -13.29 -10.86
N VAL A 284 -29.52 -12.75 -9.77
CA VAL A 284 -29.60 -13.38 -8.45
C VAL A 284 -31.07 -13.57 -8.08
N SER A 285 -31.43 -14.82 -7.80
CA SER A 285 -32.71 -15.18 -7.20
C SER A 285 -32.68 -14.93 -5.70
N VAL A 286 -33.64 -14.17 -5.19
CA VAL A 286 -33.74 -13.84 -3.77
C VAL A 286 -34.86 -14.67 -3.15
N ASP A 287 -34.51 -15.53 -2.21
CA ASP A 287 -35.45 -16.32 -1.42
C ASP A 287 -35.62 -15.70 -0.04
N HIS A 288 -36.84 -15.68 0.48
CA HIS A 288 -37.10 -15.23 1.85
C HIS A 288 -37.08 -16.41 2.81
N GLY A 289 -36.37 -16.28 3.94
CA GLY A 289 -36.34 -17.32 4.96
C GLY A 289 -35.02 -17.40 5.71
N GLY A 290 -34.89 -18.47 6.50
CA GLY A 290 -33.67 -18.81 7.21
C GLY A 290 -32.74 -19.68 6.36
N ALA A 291 -31.47 -19.75 6.76
CA ALA A 291 -30.43 -20.56 6.14
C ALA A 291 -29.55 -21.19 7.24
N MET A 292 -28.57 -22.00 6.84
CA MET A 292 -27.72 -22.73 7.79
C MET A 292 -27.00 -21.83 8.81
N LEU A 293 -26.75 -20.56 8.48
CA LEU A 293 -26.06 -19.58 9.35
C LEU A 293 -27.00 -18.49 9.89
N SER A 294 -28.30 -18.56 9.65
CA SER A 294 -29.25 -17.52 10.07
C SER A 294 -30.67 -18.06 10.23
N ASP A 295 -31.24 -17.88 11.41
CA ASP A 295 -32.67 -18.13 11.63
C ASP A 295 -33.49 -16.91 11.18
N ASP A 296 -34.59 -17.14 10.46
CA ASP A 296 -35.52 -16.07 10.07
C ASP A 296 -36.56 -15.84 11.17
N PRO A 297 -36.59 -14.66 11.81
CA PRO A 297 -37.63 -14.33 12.79
C PRO A 297 -39.01 -14.16 12.15
N GLY A 298 -39.07 -14.04 10.82
CA GLY A 298 -40.28 -13.71 10.08
C GLY A 298 -40.64 -12.23 10.17
N VAL A 299 -41.53 -11.79 9.28
CA VAL A 299 -41.96 -10.38 9.23
C VAL A 299 -42.72 -10.01 10.49
N THR A 300 -42.19 -9.03 11.20
CA THR A 300 -42.85 -8.40 12.35
C THR A 300 -42.78 -6.89 12.22
N ARG A 301 -43.75 -6.21 12.82
CA ARG A 301 -43.78 -4.74 12.85
C ARG A 301 -42.77 -4.23 13.86
N ILE A 302 -41.76 -3.52 13.38
CA ILE A 302 -40.71 -2.90 14.20
C ILE A 302 -40.78 -1.39 14.05
N GLU A 303 -40.96 -0.68 15.17
CA GLU A 303 -40.80 0.77 15.21
C GLU A 303 -39.33 1.10 15.51
N VAL A 304 -38.64 1.65 14.51
CA VAL A 304 -37.22 2.00 14.59
C VAL A 304 -37.11 3.43 15.09
N GLN A 305 -36.71 3.58 16.35
CA GLN A 305 -36.48 4.89 16.98
C GLN A 305 -35.30 5.63 16.33
N PRO A 306 -35.24 6.97 16.41
CA PRO A 306 -34.05 7.73 16.00
C PRO A 306 -32.77 7.16 16.61
N GLY A 307 -31.76 6.90 15.77
CA GLY A 307 -30.49 6.29 16.13
C GLY A 307 -30.52 4.78 16.39
N ALA A 308 -31.70 4.13 16.37
CA ALA A 308 -31.80 2.68 16.52
C ALA A 308 -31.51 1.96 15.19
N SER A 309 -31.06 0.70 15.29
CA SER A 309 -30.78 -0.14 14.13
C SER A 309 -31.63 -1.41 14.13
N VAL A 310 -32.01 -1.83 12.92
CA VAL A 310 -32.49 -3.18 12.62
C VAL A 310 -31.48 -3.89 11.72
N VAL A 311 -31.50 -5.22 11.76
CA VAL A 311 -30.61 -6.08 10.98
C VAL A 311 -31.38 -7.11 10.19
N SER A 312 -30.82 -7.50 9.06
CA SER A 312 -31.25 -8.66 8.26
C SER A 312 -30.00 -9.35 7.76
N THR A 313 -30.04 -10.68 7.70
CA THR A 313 -28.94 -11.51 7.23
C THR A 313 -29.23 -12.01 5.81
N LEU A 314 -28.24 -11.84 4.93
CA LEU A 314 -28.10 -12.54 3.66
C LEU A 314 -27.33 -13.83 3.88
N ALA A 315 -27.73 -14.92 3.22
CA ALA A 315 -27.04 -16.18 3.27
C ALA A 315 -27.01 -16.86 1.89
N TRP A 316 -25.88 -17.47 1.55
CA TRP A 316 -25.71 -18.18 0.28
C TRP A 316 -24.69 -19.32 0.40
N SER A 317 -24.64 -20.18 -0.62
CA SER A 317 -23.58 -21.19 -0.74
C SER A 317 -22.41 -20.60 -1.53
N ALA A 318 -21.18 -20.92 -1.15
CA ALA A 318 -19.98 -20.44 -1.86
C ALA A 318 -20.08 -20.72 -3.36
N MET A 319 -19.84 -19.70 -4.19
CA MET A 319 -20.02 -19.77 -5.64
C MET A 319 -18.68 -19.70 -6.37
N PRO A 320 -18.54 -20.33 -7.55
CA PRO A 320 -17.33 -20.21 -8.36
C PRO A 320 -17.19 -18.79 -8.91
N THR A 321 -15.98 -18.23 -8.78
CA THR A 321 -15.62 -16.89 -9.26
C THR A 321 -14.75 -16.90 -10.53
N GLN A 322 -14.42 -18.07 -11.08
CA GLN A 322 -13.58 -18.14 -12.27
C GLN A 322 -14.34 -17.72 -13.53
N GLY A 323 -13.96 -16.57 -14.08
CA GLY A 323 -14.52 -16.03 -15.33
C GLY A 323 -15.91 -15.41 -15.17
N LEU A 324 -16.34 -15.14 -13.94
CA LEU A 324 -17.58 -14.45 -13.61
C LEU A 324 -17.27 -13.28 -12.67
N ASP A 325 -17.92 -12.14 -12.90
CA ASP A 325 -17.80 -10.98 -12.03
C ASP A 325 -18.67 -11.20 -10.78
N ALA A 326 -18.05 -11.02 -9.61
CA ALA A 326 -18.75 -11.15 -8.33
C ALA A 326 -19.40 -9.83 -7.92
N ALA A 327 -20.40 -9.91 -7.03
CA ALA A 327 -21.10 -8.73 -6.55
C ALA A 327 -20.16 -7.85 -5.71
N GLY A 328 -19.85 -6.66 -6.23
CA GLY A 328 -19.15 -5.58 -5.53
C GLY A 328 -20.10 -4.56 -4.90
N TRP A 329 -21.36 -4.56 -5.33
CA TRP A 329 -22.39 -3.67 -4.81
C TRP A 329 -23.68 -4.42 -4.45
N LEU A 330 -24.19 -4.13 -3.25
CA LEU A 330 -25.51 -4.49 -2.78
C LEU A 330 -26.43 -3.29 -2.92
N HIS A 331 -27.51 -3.45 -3.68
CA HIS A 331 -28.62 -2.52 -3.72
C HIS A 331 -29.68 -2.97 -2.72
N VAL A 332 -29.88 -2.21 -1.64
CA VAL A 332 -30.80 -2.60 -0.56
C VAL A 332 -31.80 -1.50 -0.22
N ALA A 333 -33.05 -1.88 0.00
CA ALA A 333 -34.08 -1.03 0.56
C ALA A 333 -34.76 -1.70 1.76
N SER A 334 -35.41 -0.88 2.60
CA SER A 334 -36.15 -1.36 3.78
C SER A 334 -37.27 -2.32 3.41
N HIS A 335 -37.94 -2.09 2.29
CA HIS A 335 -39.05 -2.90 1.82
C HIS A 335 -39.12 -2.87 0.28
N HIS A 336 -39.83 -3.83 -0.31
CA HIS A 336 -40.16 -3.78 -1.73
C HIS A 336 -40.91 -2.50 -2.09
N GLY A 337 -40.47 -1.84 -3.15
CA GLY A 337 -41.02 -0.55 -3.60
C GLY A 337 -40.37 0.69 -2.98
N ALA A 338 -39.47 0.53 -1.99
CA ALA A 338 -38.62 1.63 -1.55
C ALA A 338 -37.45 1.84 -2.52
N LYS A 339 -36.87 3.05 -2.48
CA LYS A 339 -35.65 3.37 -3.23
C LYS A 339 -34.45 2.66 -2.58
N ARG A 340 -33.75 1.86 -3.37
CA ARG A 340 -32.55 1.14 -2.95
C ARG A 340 -31.37 2.08 -2.76
N GLN A 341 -30.63 1.86 -1.69
CA GLN A 341 -29.32 2.43 -1.45
C GLN A 341 -28.25 1.45 -1.94
N MET A 342 -27.17 1.98 -2.47
CA MET A 342 -26.04 1.19 -2.95
C MET A 342 -25.00 1.12 -1.83
N VAL A 343 -24.64 -0.10 -1.42
CA VAL A 343 -23.68 -0.38 -0.35
C VAL A 343 -22.59 -1.26 -0.93
N HIS A 344 -21.33 -0.88 -0.71
CA HIS A 344 -20.20 -1.69 -1.16
C HIS A 344 -20.13 -2.99 -0.35
N ILE A 345 -19.90 -4.11 -1.04
CA ILE A 345 -19.73 -5.43 -0.45
C ILE A 345 -18.54 -6.14 -1.11
N ASP A 346 -17.90 -7.03 -0.36
CA ASP A 346 -16.88 -7.94 -0.91
C ASP A 346 -17.44 -9.36 -0.76
N THR A 347 -17.96 -9.94 -1.83
CA THR A 347 -18.62 -11.27 -1.80
C THR A 347 -18.21 -12.12 -2.99
N ASP A 348 -18.43 -13.43 -2.88
CA ASP A 348 -18.30 -14.37 -3.99
C ASP A 348 -19.63 -14.61 -4.72
N ILE A 349 -20.63 -13.73 -4.59
CA ILE A 349 -21.93 -13.88 -5.27
C ILE A 349 -21.76 -13.55 -6.75
N THR A 350 -21.80 -14.57 -7.60
CA THR A 350 -21.67 -14.44 -9.07
C THR A 350 -23.00 -14.70 -9.81
N GLY A 351 -24.11 -14.81 -9.08
CA GLY A 351 -25.44 -15.16 -9.56
C GLY A 351 -26.16 -16.08 -8.57
N GLY A 352 -27.06 -16.95 -9.06
CA GLY A 352 -27.62 -18.04 -8.26
C GLY A 352 -28.65 -17.59 -7.23
N THR A 353 -28.72 -18.27 -6.08
CA THR A 353 -29.74 -18.01 -5.04
C THR A 353 -29.11 -17.43 -3.78
N VAL A 354 -29.68 -16.33 -3.30
CA VAL A 354 -29.37 -15.73 -1.99
C VAL A 354 -30.64 -15.77 -1.14
N THR A 355 -30.53 -16.27 0.08
CA THR A 355 -31.60 -16.23 1.06
C THR A 355 -31.49 -14.97 1.91
N VAL A 356 -32.61 -14.33 2.22
CA VAL A 356 -32.67 -13.15 3.08
C VAL A 356 -33.71 -13.32 4.18
N THR A 357 -33.32 -12.96 5.40
CA THR A 357 -34.19 -12.99 6.58
C THR A 357 -35.00 -11.70 6.71
N ALA A 358 -36.10 -11.74 7.45
CA ALA A 358 -36.85 -10.53 7.78
C ALA A 358 -36.02 -9.61 8.70
N TRP A 359 -36.40 -8.34 8.76
CA TRP A 359 -35.75 -7.41 9.68
C TRP A 359 -35.97 -7.81 11.14
N ALA A 360 -34.92 -7.69 11.94
CA ALA A 360 -34.90 -7.93 13.38
C ALA A 360 -34.29 -6.74 14.12
N LEU A 361 -34.64 -6.55 15.39
CA LEU A 361 -33.91 -5.61 16.25
C LEU A 361 -32.48 -6.09 16.46
N LEU A 362 -31.51 -5.18 16.42
CA LEU A 362 -30.15 -5.49 16.85
C LEU A 362 -30.16 -5.73 18.37
N ILE A 363 -30.07 -6.99 18.79
CA ILE A 363 -29.84 -7.34 20.19
C ILE A 363 -28.33 -7.29 20.41
N GLY A 364 -27.89 -6.34 21.25
CA GLY A 364 -26.47 -6.13 21.58
C GLY A 364 -25.89 -7.17 22.53
#